data_AF-C7BSC3-F1
#
_entry.id   AF-C7BSC3-F1
#
_cell.length_a   1.000
_cell.length_b   1.000
_cell.length_c   1.000
_cell.angle_alpha   90.00
_cell.angle_beta   90.00
_cell.angle_gamma   90.00
#
_symmetry.space_group_name_H-M   'P 1'
#
loop_
_entity.id
_entity.type
_entity.pdbx_description
1 polymer ?
#
loop_
_entity_poly.entity_id
_entity_poly.type
_entity_poly.pdbx_seq_one_letter_code
_entity_poly.pdbx_strand_id
1 'polypeptide(L)'
;MRDKNYRTLWLFIYILINIVSTIIILSSDKLMGDVNGKKSHDSGLIIISSLSIITSYIIILYFIFELYLKVKIKPLYPFLTHPNNSKYISNKIGFLIFILQVFFLIYSIYNGHNSSEVNIENNKNIWRIFWIFIPIDMLVFIYYGYFRGSKYFRLNIFLWLISNIIRGWSGPLLIIIFMEGLNYYKKKNFSIIKLLFIILLIILLYPFIFILKMNFRLTTEGILSIHFFHDFISSLTINNYFTIVYEGFYNLIGRIQLISMLSETIRYSGYIEHAMENNQFRSFWADGLHGIIYDHLVYGFKRDNIGTYITTTDIFSHFKTDRQWNTNISYPAWFFISPVLSIYYIIFTLSLLWLSMFLVKKINLTYDAKNILWLSWLIYVMPPWWGTFTTYCYALFLFLFLLAIIRKLSTIVL
;
A
#
# COMPACT_ATOMS: atom_id res chain seq x y z
N MET A 1 9.55 12.11 21.89
CA MET A 1 8.78 13.33 21.53
C MET A 1 8.87 13.66 20.05
N ARG A 2 10.04 13.71 19.40
CA ARG A 2 10.17 14.10 17.97
C ARG A 2 9.48 13.17 16.96
N ASP A 3 9.43 11.86 17.23
CA ASP A 3 8.84 10.86 16.33
C ASP A 3 7.33 11.01 16.25
N LYS A 4 6.72 11.34 17.40
CA LYS A 4 5.29 11.63 17.48
C LYS A 4 4.97 12.83 16.58
N ASN A 5 5.81 13.87 16.62
CA ASN A 5 5.63 15.06 15.80
C ASN A 5 5.69 14.76 14.28
N TYR A 6 6.57 13.86 13.82
CA TYR A 6 6.62 13.51 12.39
C TYR A 6 5.41 12.69 11.94
N ARG A 7 4.98 11.70 12.73
CA ARG A 7 3.74 10.93 12.42
C ARG A 7 2.51 11.83 12.46
N THR A 8 2.42 12.71 13.45
CA THR A 8 1.34 13.70 13.55
C THR A 8 1.35 14.68 12.38
N LEU A 9 2.51 15.07 11.87
CA LEU A 9 2.61 15.89 10.64
C LEU A 9 2.01 15.15 9.44
N TRP A 10 2.36 13.90 9.22
CA TRP A 10 1.80 13.10 8.12
C TRP A 10 0.31 12.83 8.28
N LEU A 11 -0.14 12.55 9.51
CA LEU A 11 -1.57 12.44 9.83
C LEU A 11 -2.30 13.73 9.47
N PHE A 12 -1.73 14.89 9.84
CA PHE A 12 -2.29 16.19 9.51
C PHE A 12 -2.34 16.44 8.01
N ILE A 13 -1.29 16.07 7.25
CA ILE A 13 -1.29 16.18 5.78
C ILE A 13 -2.44 15.38 5.17
N TYR A 14 -2.65 14.13 5.60
CA TYR A 14 -3.74 13.29 5.08
C TYR A 14 -5.12 13.83 5.45
N ILE A 15 -5.29 14.31 6.68
CA ILE A 15 -6.53 14.98 7.11
C ILE A 15 -6.77 16.24 6.29
N LEU A 16 -5.75 17.07 6.09
CA LEU A 16 -5.83 18.30 5.31
C LEU A 16 -6.19 18.03 3.86
N ILE A 17 -5.58 17.03 3.23
CA ILE A 17 -5.93 16.61 1.86
C ILE A 17 -7.41 16.25 1.78
N ASN A 18 -7.93 15.47 2.74
CA ASN A 18 -9.35 15.13 2.77
C ASN A 18 -10.22 16.39 2.99
N ILE A 19 -9.88 17.29 3.90
CA ILE A 19 -10.64 18.54 4.11
C ILE A 19 -10.66 19.40 2.84
N VAL A 20 -9.51 19.58 2.19
CA VAL A 20 -9.40 20.34 0.93
C VAL A 20 -10.23 19.67 -0.17
N SER A 21 -10.17 18.35 -0.29
CA SER A 21 -11.02 17.60 -1.23
C SER A 21 -12.50 17.78 -0.92
N THR A 22 -12.94 17.79 0.35
CA THR A 22 -14.33 18.10 0.71
C THR A 22 -14.75 19.47 0.17
N ILE A 23 -13.92 20.50 0.37
CA ILE A 23 -14.21 21.87 -0.10
C ILE A 23 -14.30 21.92 -1.64
N ILE A 24 -13.39 21.24 -2.33
CA ILE A 24 -13.40 21.16 -3.80
C ILE A 24 -14.66 20.43 -4.29
N ILE A 25 -15.05 19.31 -3.67
CA ILE A 25 -16.25 18.56 -4.06
C ILE A 25 -17.51 19.39 -3.84
N LEU A 26 -17.64 20.05 -2.68
CA LEU A 26 -18.81 20.89 -2.36
C LEU A 26 -18.94 22.11 -3.27
N SER A 27 -17.82 22.66 -3.75
CA SER A 27 -17.81 23.84 -4.64
C SER A 27 -17.99 23.47 -6.12
N SER A 28 -17.42 22.36 -6.56
CA SER A 28 -17.47 21.92 -7.96
C SER A 28 -18.67 21.03 -8.28
N ASP A 29 -19.36 20.52 -7.25
CA ASP A 29 -20.42 19.52 -7.34
C ASP A 29 -19.98 18.24 -8.08
N LYS A 30 -18.67 17.96 -8.08
CA LYS A 30 -18.07 16.80 -8.76
C LYS A 30 -17.19 16.02 -7.80
N LEU A 31 -17.35 14.70 -7.81
CA LEU A 31 -16.51 13.76 -7.08
C LEU A 31 -15.11 13.68 -7.69
N MET A 32 -14.14 13.24 -6.88
CA MET A 32 -12.72 13.12 -7.25
C MET A 32 -12.23 11.66 -7.20
N GLY A 33 -11.02 11.41 -7.70
CA GLY A 33 -10.35 10.10 -7.59
C GLY A 33 -10.97 9.04 -8.49
N ASP A 34 -11.21 7.84 -7.95
CA ASP A 34 -11.67 6.69 -8.73
C ASP A 34 -13.11 6.86 -9.27
N VAL A 35 -13.88 7.82 -8.73
CA VAL A 35 -15.23 8.23 -9.19
C VAL A 35 -15.24 9.65 -9.79
N ASN A 36 -14.08 10.11 -10.28
CA ASN A 36 -13.93 11.46 -10.81
C ASN A 36 -15.00 11.82 -11.86
N GLY A 37 -15.55 13.03 -11.75
CA GLY A 37 -16.48 13.59 -12.72
C GLY A 37 -17.96 13.27 -12.46
N LYS A 38 -18.27 12.34 -11.56
CA LYS A 38 -19.66 12.09 -11.13
C LYS A 38 -20.18 13.25 -10.30
N LYS A 39 -21.42 13.65 -10.55
CA LYS A 39 -22.08 14.74 -9.82
C LYS A 39 -22.28 14.35 -8.36
N SER A 40 -21.92 15.23 -7.42
CA SER A 40 -22.24 15.01 -6.01
C SER A 40 -23.77 15.17 -5.84
N HIS A 41 -24.45 14.20 -5.21
CA HIS A 41 -25.92 14.26 -5.12
C HIS A 41 -26.41 14.86 -3.81
N ASP A 42 -25.59 14.81 -2.76
CA ASP A 42 -25.97 15.27 -1.43
C ASP A 42 -24.75 15.80 -0.67
N SER A 43 -24.77 17.10 -0.37
CA SER A 43 -23.73 17.77 0.43
C SER A 43 -23.65 17.22 1.86
N GLY A 44 -24.77 16.77 2.43
CA GLY A 44 -24.83 16.13 3.74
C GLY A 44 -24.03 14.83 3.78
N LEU A 45 -24.17 13.98 2.76
CA LEU A 45 -23.37 12.75 2.63
C LEU A 45 -21.86 13.04 2.51
N ILE A 46 -21.48 14.09 1.79
CA ILE A 46 -20.06 14.50 1.68
C ILE A 46 -19.50 14.92 3.04
N ILE A 47 -20.26 15.69 3.83
CA ILE A 47 -19.85 16.11 5.18
C ILE A 47 -19.76 14.91 6.12
N ILE A 48 -20.74 14.01 6.12
CA ILE A 48 -20.74 12.78 6.94
C ILE A 48 -19.54 11.91 6.59
N SER A 49 -19.25 11.73 5.30
CA SER A 49 -18.07 10.99 4.82
C SER A 49 -16.78 11.63 5.34
N SER A 50 -16.64 12.95 5.21
CA SER A 50 -15.47 13.68 5.68
C SER A 50 -15.25 13.53 7.19
N LEU A 51 -16.30 13.72 8.00
CA LEU A 51 -16.23 13.55 9.46
C LEU A 51 -15.89 12.11 9.85
N SER A 52 -16.49 11.13 9.18
CA SER A 52 -16.23 9.71 9.44
C SER A 52 -14.78 9.34 9.14
N ILE A 53 -14.24 9.83 8.02
CA ILE A 53 -12.85 9.61 7.62
C ILE A 53 -11.89 10.26 8.62
N ILE A 54 -12.07 11.54 8.95
CA ILE A 54 -11.21 12.26 9.91
C ILE A 54 -11.24 11.57 11.27
N THR A 55 -12.42 11.18 11.73
CA THR A 55 -12.59 10.44 12.99
C THR A 55 -11.85 9.11 12.96
N SER A 56 -11.97 8.34 11.87
CA SER A 56 -11.25 7.06 11.74
C SER A 56 -9.72 7.22 11.74
N TYR A 57 -9.19 8.23 11.05
CA TYR A 57 -7.77 8.58 11.06
C TYR A 57 -7.26 8.85 12.48
N ILE A 58 -7.99 9.69 13.24
CA ILE A 58 -7.62 10.06 14.61
C ILE A 58 -7.72 8.85 15.54
N ILE A 59 -8.83 8.11 15.52
CA ILE A 59 -9.03 6.96 16.39
C ILE A 59 -7.97 5.88 16.14
N ILE A 60 -7.75 5.49 14.89
CA ILE A 60 -6.88 4.35 14.58
C ILE A 60 -5.40 4.72 14.66
N LEU A 61 -4.99 5.80 13.97
CA LEU A 61 -3.57 6.11 13.82
C LEU A 61 -2.99 6.88 14.99
N TYR A 62 -3.81 7.55 15.80
CA TYR A 62 -3.36 8.25 16.99
C TYR A 62 -3.71 7.50 18.27
N PHE A 63 -5.00 7.28 18.55
CA PHE A 63 -5.41 6.69 19.83
C PHE A 63 -5.08 5.20 19.96
N ILE A 64 -5.58 4.36 19.04
CA ILE A 64 -5.37 2.90 19.09
C ILE A 64 -3.88 2.58 18.93
N PHE A 65 -3.19 3.25 18.01
CA PHE A 65 -1.76 3.02 17.80
C PHE A 65 -0.94 3.31 19.07
N GLU A 66 -1.15 4.45 19.72
CA GLU A 66 -0.42 4.79 20.96
C GLU A 66 -0.86 3.90 22.14
N LEU A 67 -2.10 3.42 22.18
CA LEU A 67 -2.57 2.44 23.17
C LEU A 67 -1.83 1.10 23.01
N TYR A 68 -1.79 0.55 21.81
CA TYR A 68 -1.07 -0.70 21.53
C TYR A 68 0.45 -0.55 21.68
N LEU A 69 1.01 0.63 21.44
CA LEU A 69 2.42 0.91 21.73
C LEU A 69 2.77 0.82 23.22
N LYS A 70 1.86 1.15 24.14
CA LYS A 70 2.11 1.07 25.59
C LYS A 70 2.21 -0.37 26.11
N VAL A 71 1.58 -1.33 25.43
CA VAL A 71 1.60 -2.76 25.82
C VAL A 71 3.03 -3.30 25.76
N LYS A 72 3.61 -3.69 26.89
CA LYS A 72 4.99 -4.21 26.93
C LYS A 72 5.03 -5.65 26.43
N ILE A 73 5.82 -5.90 25.39
CA ILE A 73 6.04 -7.24 24.83
C ILE A 73 7.55 -7.48 24.82
N LYS A 74 7.97 -8.60 25.43
CA LYS A 74 9.39 -8.99 25.43
C LYS A 74 9.82 -9.38 24.01
N PRO A 75 10.87 -8.75 23.44
CA PRO A 75 11.39 -9.12 22.14
C PRO A 75 12.05 -10.50 22.20
N LEU A 76 11.90 -11.27 21.13
CA LEU A 76 12.52 -12.59 21.00
C LEU A 76 13.99 -12.48 20.56
N TYR A 77 14.34 -11.37 19.90
CA TYR A 77 15.69 -11.08 19.43
C TYR A 77 16.25 -9.76 20.01
N PRO A 78 16.44 -9.68 21.34
CA PRO A 78 16.98 -8.47 21.97
C PRO A 78 18.39 -8.16 21.49
N PHE A 79 19.18 -9.16 21.08
CA PHE A 79 20.57 -8.97 20.61
C PHE A 79 20.71 -8.14 19.33
N LEU A 80 19.61 -7.82 18.62
CA LEU A 80 19.64 -6.80 17.55
C LEU A 80 20.12 -5.44 18.07
N THR A 81 20.14 -5.23 19.39
CA THR A 81 20.75 -4.07 20.06
C THR A 81 22.28 -4.15 20.15
N HIS A 82 22.91 -5.34 20.08
CA HIS A 82 24.36 -5.46 20.08
C HIS A 82 24.94 -5.20 18.69
N PRO A 83 25.87 -4.23 18.53
CA PRO A 83 26.26 -3.72 17.22
C PRO A 83 26.95 -4.76 16.33
N ASN A 84 27.77 -5.65 16.89
CA ASN A 84 28.52 -6.65 16.10
C ASN A 84 27.62 -7.78 15.58
N ASN A 85 26.79 -8.38 16.44
CA ASN A 85 25.84 -9.42 16.04
C ASN A 85 24.74 -8.88 15.13
N SER A 86 24.29 -7.65 15.38
CA SER A 86 23.33 -6.94 14.53
C SER A 86 23.87 -6.74 13.12
N LYS A 87 25.13 -6.34 12.95
CA LYS A 87 25.76 -6.15 11.63
C LYS A 87 25.87 -7.46 10.84
N TYR A 88 26.26 -8.55 11.48
CA TYR A 88 26.38 -9.86 10.81
C TYR A 88 25.02 -10.37 10.30
N ILE A 89 24.01 -10.39 11.18
CA ILE A 89 22.66 -10.85 10.84
C ILE A 89 22.01 -9.94 9.79
N SER A 90 22.20 -8.62 9.94
CA SER A 90 21.75 -7.61 8.97
C SER A 90 22.30 -7.84 7.56
N ASN A 91 23.58 -8.22 7.45
CA ASN A 91 24.18 -8.51 6.14
C ASN A 91 23.64 -9.81 5.54
N LYS A 92 23.49 -10.88 6.34
CA LYS A 92 22.93 -12.15 5.85
C LYS A 92 21.48 -12.00 5.38
N ILE A 93 20.64 -11.30 6.14
CA ILE A 93 19.26 -11.02 5.76
C ILE A 93 19.22 -10.11 4.54
N GLY A 94 20.05 -9.06 4.52
CA GLY A 94 20.14 -8.15 3.39
C GLY A 94 20.49 -8.88 2.09
N PHE A 95 21.45 -9.80 2.14
CA PHE A 95 21.84 -10.62 1.01
C PHE A 95 20.76 -11.62 0.59
N LEU A 96 20.08 -12.27 1.55
CA LEU A 96 18.97 -13.17 1.24
C LEU A 96 17.82 -12.44 0.52
N ILE A 97 17.44 -11.26 1.02
CA ILE A 97 16.39 -10.44 0.40
C ILE A 97 16.81 -9.98 -0.98
N PHE A 98 18.09 -9.61 -1.17
CA PHE A 98 18.62 -9.26 -2.48
C PHE A 98 18.43 -10.39 -3.48
N ILE A 99 18.83 -11.62 -3.11
CA ILE A 99 18.68 -12.80 -3.97
C ILE A 99 17.20 -13.04 -4.31
N LEU A 100 16.32 -13.00 -3.30
CA LEU A 100 14.88 -13.20 -3.50
C LEU A 100 14.30 -12.15 -4.46
N GLN A 101 14.67 -10.88 -4.31
CA GLN A 101 14.25 -9.81 -5.22
C GLN A 101 14.73 -10.03 -6.65
N VAL A 102 15.99 -10.46 -6.86
CA VAL A 102 16.53 -10.73 -8.19
C VAL A 102 15.73 -11.86 -8.85
N PHE A 103 15.53 -12.97 -8.15
CA PHE A 103 14.76 -14.10 -8.69
C PHE A 103 13.30 -13.73 -8.99
N PHE A 104 12.68 -12.92 -8.15
CA PHE A 104 11.32 -12.45 -8.39
C PHE A 104 11.22 -11.45 -9.53
N LEU A 105 12.23 -10.60 -9.72
CA LEU A 105 12.30 -9.72 -10.88
C LEU A 105 12.41 -10.54 -12.17
N ILE A 106 13.31 -11.52 -12.21
CA ILE A 106 13.46 -12.45 -13.34
C ILE A 106 12.12 -13.17 -13.61
N TYR A 107 11.48 -13.69 -12.56
CA TYR A 107 10.18 -14.33 -12.67
C TYR A 107 9.09 -13.38 -13.22
N SER A 108 9.05 -12.13 -12.74
CA SER A 108 8.04 -11.14 -13.15
C SER A 108 8.20 -10.76 -14.62
N ILE A 109 9.45 -10.54 -15.06
CA ILE A 109 9.77 -10.24 -16.46
C ILE A 109 9.43 -11.44 -17.35
N TYR A 110 9.87 -12.65 -16.98
CA TYR A 110 9.66 -13.85 -17.79
C TYR A 110 8.18 -14.21 -17.97
N ASN A 111 7.37 -14.09 -16.92
CA ASN A 111 5.96 -14.44 -16.97
C ASN A 111 5.03 -13.29 -17.38
N GLY A 112 5.59 -12.16 -17.84
CA GLY A 112 4.81 -10.99 -18.24
C GLY A 112 3.89 -10.47 -17.13
N HIS A 113 4.21 -10.70 -15.85
CA HIS A 113 3.47 -10.16 -14.70
C HIS A 113 3.75 -8.64 -14.52
N ASN A 114 3.92 -7.93 -15.64
CA ASN A 114 4.20 -6.49 -15.72
C ASN A 114 2.92 -5.66 -15.67
N SER A 115 1.78 -6.26 -15.98
CA SER A 115 0.48 -5.72 -15.59
C SER A 115 -0.04 -6.52 -14.39
N SER A 116 -0.66 -5.84 -13.46
CA SER A 116 -1.46 -6.40 -12.37
C SER A 116 -2.66 -7.26 -12.85
N GLU A 117 -2.65 -7.69 -14.13
CA GLU A 117 -3.82 -7.90 -14.97
C GLU A 117 -3.67 -9.01 -16.05
N VAL A 118 -2.52 -9.70 -16.20
CA VAL A 118 -2.44 -10.79 -17.21
C VAL A 118 -3.12 -12.08 -16.71
N ASN A 119 -4.22 -12.43 -17.36
CA ASN A 119 -4.88 -13.74 -17.49
C ASN A 119 -4.50 -14.78 -16.43
N ILE A 120 -5.30 -14.80 -15.36
CA ILE A 120 -5.24 -15.78 -14.26
C ILE A 120 -5.28 -17.23 -14.78
N GLU A 121 -5.82 -17.46 -15.98
CA GLU A 121 -6.03 -18.78 -16.58
C GLU A 121 -4.79 -19.41 -17.23
N ASN A 122 -3.80 -18.63 -17.69
CA ASN A 122 -2.71 -19.17 -18.53
C ASN A 122 -1.43 -19.56 -17.79
N ASN A 123 -1.34 -19.39 -16.47
CA ASN A 123 -0.10 -19.68 -15.74
C ASN A 123 -0.32 -20.67 -14.59
N LYS A 124 -0.45 -21.96 -14.95
CA LYS A 124 -0.43 -23.14 -14.05
C LYS A 124 0.98 -23.46 -13.51
N ASN A 125 1.84 -22.45 -13.38
CA ASN A 125 3.23 -22.65 -12.98
C ASN A 125 3.34 -22.75 -11.45
N ILE A 126 3.86 -23.86 -10.94
CA ILE A 126 4.08 -24.10 -9.50
C ILE A 126 4.91 -22.98 -8.84
N TRP A 127 5.80 -22.33 -9.61
CA TRP A 127 6.61 -21.20 -9.14
C TRP A 127 5.78 -19.97 -8.75
N ARG A 128 4.56 -19.82 -9.29
CA ARG A 128 3.62 -18.76 -8.87
C ARG A 128 3.22 -18.92 -7.40
N ILE A 129 2.99 -20.15 -6.97
CA ILE A 129 2.61 -20.48 -5.58
C ILE A 129 3.73 -20.08 -4.62
N PHE A 130 4.99 -20.36 -5.00
CA PHE A 130 6.16 -19.96 -4.22
C PHE A 130 6.21 -18.44 -3.98
N TRP A 131 6.00 -17.63 -5.02
CA TRP A 131 6.02 -16.16 -4.89
C TRP A 131 4.80 -15.59 -4.16
N ILE A 132 3.68 -16.31 -4.14
CA ILE A 132 2.52 -15.96 -3.30
C ILE A 132 2.87 -16.12 -1.81
N PHE A 133 3.56 -17.19 -1.43
CA PHE A 133 3.96 -17.44 -0.05
C PHE A 133 5.19 -16.65 0.41
N ILE A 134 5.91 -16.00 -0.50
CA ILE A 134 7.06 -15.14 -0.16
C ILE A 134 6.78 -13.74 -0.72
N PRO A 135 6.05 -12.90 0.03
CA PRO A 135 5.69 -11.55 -0.41
C PRO A 135 6.91 -10.61 -0.31
N ILE A 136 7.74 -10.60 -1.36
CA ILE A 136 9.02 -9.89 -1.37
C ILE A 136 8.87 -8.40 -1.11
N ASP A 137 7.88 -7.74 -1.73
CA ASP A 137 7.66 -6.31 -1.51
C ASP A 137 7.44 -6.00 -0.02
N MET A 138 6.67 -6.84 0.68
CA MET A 138 6.45 -6.69 2.11
C MET A 138 7.70 -7.01 2.94
N LEU A 139 8.47 -8.04 2.55
CA LEU A 139 9.73 -8.37 3.22
C LEU A 139 10.74 -7.22 3.11
N VAL A 140 10.81 -6.56 1.95
CA VAL A 140 11.70 -5.41 1.73
C VAL A 140 11.23 -4.21 2.53
N PHE A 141 9.92 -3.98 2.57
CA PHE A 141 9.32 -2.94 3.38
C PHE A 141 9.62 -3.14 4.87
N ILE A 142 9.49 -4.37 5.39
CA ILE A 142 9.88 -4.72 6.76
C ILE A 142 11.38 -4.55 6.97
N TYR A 143 12.20 -5.10 6.06
CA TYR A 143 13.66 -5.01 6.10
C TYR A 143 14.16 -3.56 6.20
N TYR A 144 13.49 -2.63 5.51
CA TYR A 144 13.81 -1.21 5.61
C TYR A 144 13.79 -0.73 7.07
N GLY A 145 12.81 -1.16 7.86
CA GLY A 145 12.60 -0.70 9.23
C GLY A 145 13.58 -1.29 10.25
N TYR A 146 14.20 -2.42 9.92
CA TYR A 146 15.11 -3.12 10.84
C TYR A 146 16.58 -2.95 10.46
N PHE A 147 16.90 -2.92 9.18
CA PHE A 147 18.27 -3.13 8.70
C PHE A 147 18.77 -2.02 7.75
N ARG A 148 18.40 -0.77 8.04
CA ARG A 148 18.87 0.41 7.29
C ARG A 148 20.39 0.56 7.23
N GLY A 149 21.10 0.07 8.23
CA GLY A 149 22.58 0.09 8.30
C GLY A 149 23.28 -1.06 7.56
N SER A 150 22.53 -1.97 6.92
CA SER A 150 23.11 -3.11 6.18
C SER A 150 23.94 -2.66 4.97
N LYS A 151 24.98 -3.42 4.64
CA LYS A 151 25.75 -3.23 3.39
C LYS A 151 24.86 -3.28 2.15
N TYR A 152 23.83 -4.14 2.17
CA TYR A 152 22.94 -4.38 1.04
C TYR A 152 21.70 -3.47 1.03
N PHE A 153 21.58 -2.54 2.00
CA PHE A 153 20.38 -1.71 2.12
C PHE A 153 20.07 -0.94 0.84
N ARG A 154 21.03 -0.16 0.32
CA ARG A 154 20.83 0.66 -0.88
C ARG A 154 20.53 -0.19 -2.12
N LEU A 155 21.20 -1.34 -2.26
CA LEU A 155 20.98 -2.26 -3.36
C LEU A 155 19.56 -2.83 -3.34
N ASN A 156 19.07 -3.25 -2.18
CA ASN A 156 17.71 -3.78 -2.05
C ASN A 156 16.65 -2.72 -2.36
N ILE A 157 16.83 -1.48 -1.91
CA ILE A 157 15.88 -0.39 -2.20
C ILE A 157 15.89 -0.03 -3.69
N PHE A 158 17.07 0.03 -4.31
CA PHE A 158 17.19 0.30 -5.73
C PHE A 158 16.52 -0.78 -6.59
N LEU A 159 16.80 -2.05 -6.29
CA LEU A 159 16.20 -3.19 -6.97
C LEU A 159 14.68 -3.25 -6.76
N TRP A 160 14.21 -2.93 -5.55
CA TRP A 160 12.78 -2.84 -5.25
C TRP A 160 12.07 -1.77 -6.07
N LEU A 161 12.69 -0.58 -6.22
CA LEU A 161 12.16 0.50 -7.03
C LEU A 161 12.08 0.10 -8.51
N ILE A 162 13.17 -0.44 -9.06
CA ILE A 162 13.19 -0.92 -10.46
C ILE A 162 12.10 -1.96 -10.68
N SER A 163 12.02 -2.95 -9.79
CA SER A 163 11.02 -4.02 -9.88
C SER A 163 9.59 -3.49 -9.85
N ASN A 164 9.30 -2.47 -9.04
CA ASN A 164 7.96 -1.90 -8.97
C ASN A 164 7.65 -0.98 -10.15
N ILE A 165 8.62 -0.22 -10.66
CA ILE A 165 8.45 0.59 -11.88
C ILE A 165 8.15 -0.31 -13.08
N ILE A 166 8.89 -1.41 -13.24
CA ILE A 166 8.67 -2.39 -14.32
C ILE A 166 7.27 -3.02 -14.21
N ARG A 167 6.79 -3.30 -13.00
CA ARG A 167 5.43 -3.79 -12.74
C ARG A 167 4.35 -2.71 -12.76
N GLY A 168 4.70 -1.47 -13.12
CA GLY A 168 3.77 -0.34 -13.21
C GLY A 168 3.18 0.09 -11.86
N TRP A 169 3.87 -0.16 -10.74
CA TRP A 169 3.43 0.15 -9.38
C TRP A 169 4.28 1.28 -8.78
N SER A 170 3.65 2.43 -8.48
CA SER A 170 4.34 3.61 -7.95
C SER A 170 4.21 3.78 -6.43
N GLY A 171 3.43 2.94 -5.74
CA GLY A 171 3.21 3.00 -4.29
C GLY A 171 4.50 3.02 -3.43
N PRO A 172 5.54 2.23 -3.76
CA PRO A 172 6.82 2.26 -3.05
C PRO A 172 7.52 3.62 -2.98
N LEU A 173 7.29 4.51 -3.95
CA LEU A 173 7.89 5.84 -3.95
C LEU A 173 7.42 6.66 -2.74
N LEU A 174 6.11 6.60 -2.43
CA LEU A 174 5.53 7.29 -1.28
C LEU A 174 6.14 6.77 0.04
N ILE A 175 6.35 5.45 0.12
CA ILE A 175 6.98 4.80 1.27
C ILE A 175 8.42 5.31 1.47
N ILE A 176 9.20 5.40 0.39
CA ILE A 176 10.57 5.88 0.46
C ILE A 176 10.62 7.36 0.81
N ILE A 177 9.74 8.19 0.22
CA ILE A 177 9.62 9.62 0.56
C ILE A 177 9.35 9.79 2.06
N PHE A 178 8.41 9.02 2.62
CA PHE A 178 8.12 9.04 4.06
C PHE A 178 9.35 8.65 4.89
N MET A 179 10.00 7.53 4.56
CA MET A 179 11.08 6.98 5.38
C MET A 179 12.41 7.73 5.26
N GLU A 180 12.71 8.28 4.09
CA GLU A 180 13.85 9.19 3.91
C GLU A 180 13.54 10.53 4.58
N GLY A 181 12.35 11.08 4.40
CA GLY A 181 11.91 12.31 5.06
C GLY A 181 12.02 12.23 6.60
N LEU A 182 11.62 11.11 7.19
CA LEU A 182 11.77 10.82 8.63
C LEU A 182 13.25 10.87 9.06
N ASN A 183 14.15 10.29 8.27
CA ASN A 183 15.59 10.25 8.58
C ASN A 183 16.23 11.63 8.45
N TYR A 184 15.85 12.40 7.43
CA TYR A 184 16.29 13.79 7.29
C TYR A 184 15.80 14.64 8.46
N TYR A 185 14.53 14.49 8.86
CA TYR A 185 13.97 15.17 10.04
C TYR A 185 14.73 14.81 11.32
N LYS A 186 15.08 13.53 11.50
CA LYS A 186 15.88 13.05 12.65
C LYS A 186 17.28 13.65 12.68
N LYS A 187 17.97 13.70 11.53
CA LYS A 187 19.35 14.18 11.41
C LYS A 187 19.50 15.70 11.46
N LYS A 188 18.40 16.47 11.55
CA LYS A 188 18.37 17.94 11.47
C LYS A 188 19.05 18.56 10.24
N ASN A 189 19.37 17.75 9.22
CA ASN A 189 19.92 18.22 7.95
C ASN A 189 18.81 18.71 7.01
N PHE A 190 17.78 19.33 7.55
CA PHE A 190 16.63 19.82 6.80
C PHE A 190 16.99 21.17 6.20
N SER A 191 17.49 21.15 4.96
CA SER A 191 17.59 22.34 4.13
C SER A 191 16.35 22.40 3.27
N ILE A 192 15.57 23.47 3.42
CA ILE A 192 14.37 23.70 2.60
C ILE A 192 14.74 23.72 1.10
N ILE A 193 15.95 24.19 0.77
CA ILE A 193 16.51 24.21 -0.58
C ILE A 193 16.67 22.79 -1.13
N LYS A 194 17.20 21.85 -0.33
CA LYS A 194 17.33 20.44 -0.75
C LYS A 194 15.96 19.78 -0.96
N LEU A 195 14.99 20.09 -0.10
CA LEU A 195 13.63 19.59 -0.27
C LEU A 195 12.98 20.16 -1.54
N LEU A 196 13.07 21.46 -1.77
CA LEU A 196 12.58 22.12 -2.99
C LEU A 196 13.25 21.55 -4.23
N PHE A 197 14.56 21.29 -4.18
CA PHE A 197 15.29 20.63 -5.27
C PHE A 197 14.78 19.21 -5.54
N ILE A 198 14.52 18.41 -4.49
CA ILE A 198 13.94 17.07 -4.65
C ILE A 198 12.53 17.13 -5.23
N ILE A 199 11.69 18.05 -4.76
CA ILE A 199 10.34 18.26 -5.29
C ILE A 199 10.40 18.67 -6.76
N LEU A 200 11.28 19.62 -7.10
CA LEU A 200 11.52 20.06 -8.47
C LEU A 200 11.96 18.87 -9.34
N LEU A 201 12.89 18.05 -8.86
CA LEU A 201 13.37 16.87 -9.57
C LEU A 201 12.26 15.82 -9.75
N ILE A 202 11.39 15.61 -8.76
CA ILE A 202 10.22 14.74 -8.90
C ILE A 202 9.26 15.29 -9.97
N ILE A 203 8.97 16.60 -9.95
CA ILE A 203 8.12 17.24 -10.96
C ILE A 203 8.72 17.07 -12.35
N LEU A 204 10.03 17.33 -12.50
CA LEU A 204 10.80 17.17 -13.74
C LEU A 204 10.79 15.73 -14.27
N LEU A 205 10.89 14.75 -13.39
CA LEU A 205 10.92 13.33 -13.77
C LEU A 205 9.53 12.69 -13.85
N TYR A 206 8.47 13.33 -13.39
CA TYR A 206 7.15 12.71 -13.29
C TYR A 206 6.61 12.25 -14.64
N PRO A 207 6.62 13.07 -15.72
CA PRO A 207 6.14 12.62 -17.03
C PRO A 207 6.90 11.41 -17.56
N PHE A 208 8.21 11.33 -17.32
CA PHE A 208 9.01 10.17 -17.70
C PHE A 208 8.58 8.90 -16.96
N ILE A 209 8.38 8.99 -15.64
CA ILE A 209 7.88 7.87 -14.83
C ILE A 209 6.49 7.44 -15.29
N PHE A 210 5.61 8.39 -15.62
CA PHE A 210 4.26 8.13 -16.09
C PHE A 210 4.25 7.37 -17.42
N ILE A 211 5.04 7.82 -18.41
CA ILE A 211 5.10 7.20 -19.74
C ILE A 211 5.71 5.80 -19.65
N LEU A 212 6.79 5.63 -18.88
CA LEU A 212 7.34 4.30 -18.61
C LEU A 212 6.29 3.37 -18.01
N LYS A 213 5.56 3.84 -16.99
CA LYS A 213 4.50 3.07 -16.35
C LYS A 213 3.39 2.67 -17.33
N MET A 214 2.94 3.58 -18.18
CA MET A 214 1.88 3.29 -19.16
C MET A 214 2.36 2.32 -20.24
N ASN A 215 3.61 2.46 -20.71
CA ASN A 215 4.17 1.57 -21.72
C ASN A 215 4.36 0.14 -21.22
N PHE A 216 4.86 -0.05 -19.99
CA PHE A 216 4.95 -1.39 -19.40
C PHE A 216 3.60 -2.04 -19.11
N ARG A 217 2.53 -1.23 -18.94
CA ARG A 217 1.17 -1.75 -18.79
C ARG A 217 0.55 -2.16 -20.12
N LEU A 218 0.81 -1.40 -21.19
CA LEU A 218 0.19 -1.59 -22.50
C LEU A 218 0.95 -2.59 -23.38
N THR A 219 2.26 -2.75 -23.18
CA THR A 219 3.07 -3.75 -23.90
C THR A 219 3.10 -5.08 -23.15
N THR A 220 2.24 -6.01 -23.55
CA THR A 220 2.24 -7.39 -23.04
C THR A 220 3.56 -8.13 -23.33
N GLU A 221 4.35 -7.64 -24.29
CA GLU A 221 5.59 -8.28 -24.76
C GLU A 221 6.87 -7.63 -24.21
N GLY A 222 6.78 -6.56 -23.42
CA GLY A 222 7.96 -5.95 -22.78
C GLY A 222 9.00 -5.32 -23.72
N ILE A 223 8.69 -5.16 -25.00
CA ILE A 223 9.56 -4.49 -25.99
C ILE A 223 9.20 -3.00 -26.02
N LEU A 224 10.20 -2.13 -25.79
CA LEU A 224 10.08 -0.69 -26.02
C LEU A 224 9.79 -0.45 -27.51
N SER A 225 8.52 -0.17 -27.81
CA SER A 225 8.07 0.06 -29.19
C SER A 225 8.58 1.41 -29.70
N ILE A 226 8.64 1.58 -31.02
CA ILE A 226 8.93 2.88 -31.66
C ILE A 226 7.91 3.95 -31.18
N HIS A 227 6.70 3.53 -30.81
CA HIS A 227 5.68 4.40 -30.21
C HIS A 227 6.09 4.98 -28.86
N PHE A 228 6.91 4.28 -28.05
CA PHE A 228 7.45 4.82 -26.80
C PHE A 228 8.23 6.13 -27.02
N PHE A 229 9.10 6.16 -28.03
CA PHE A 229 9.91 7.35 -28.32
C PHE A 229 9.04 8.51 -28.83
N HIS A 230 8.02 8.21 -29.62
CA HIS A 230 7.06 9.23 -30.09
C HIS A 230 6.23 9.80 -28.94
N ASP A 231 5.70 8.95 -28.05
CA ASP A 231 4.94 9.35 -26.86
C ASP A 231 5.83 10.13 -25.88
N PHE A 232 7.08 9.72 -25.75
CA PHE A 232 8.08 10.43 -24.97
C PHE A 232 8.35 11.84 -25.53
N ILE A 233 8.66 11.97 -26.82
CA ILE A 233 8.93 13.28 -27.43
C ILE A 233 7.71 14.20 -27.36
N SER A 234 6.52 13.67 -27.65
CA SER A 234 5.27 14.44 -27.60
C SER A 234 4.92 14.91 -26.16
N SER A 235 5.29 14.13 -25.14
CA SER A 235 5.10 14.52 -23.73
C SER A 235 6.00 15.68 -23.27
N LEU A 236 7.13 15.91 -23.95
CA LEU A 236 8.08 16.97 -23.62
C LEU A 236 7.67 18.34 -24.20
N THR A 237 6.62 18.38 -25.03
CA THR A 237 6.03 19.67 -25.44
C THR A 237 5.46 20.40 -24.22
N ILE A 238 5.63 21.73 -24.15
CA ILE A 238 5.31 22.53 -22.96
C ILE A 238 3.87 22.29 -22.47
N ASN A 239 2.89 22.29 -23.38
CA ASN A 239 1.49 22.10 -23.03
C ASN A 239 1.19 20.68 -22.50
N ASN A 240 1.75 19.65 -23.14
CA ASN A 240 1.54 18.26 -22.70
C ASN A 240 2.27 18.00 -21.37
N TYR A 241 3.46 18.55 -21.19
CA TYR A 241 4.24 18.40 -19.97
C TYR A 241 3.46 18.91 -18.74
N PHE A 242 2.98 20.16 -18.78
CA PHE A 242 2.22 20.72 -17.66
C PHE A 242 0.91 19.97 -17.41
N THR A 243 0.25 19.51 -18.48
CA THR A 243 -0.97 18.71 -18.39
C THR A 243 -0.70 17.37 -17.69
N ILE A 244 0.35 16.64 -18.08
CA ILE A 244 0.73 15.36 -17.45
C ILE A 244 1.11 15.54 -15.99
N VAL A 245 1.86 16.60 -15.64
CA VAL A 245 2.19 16.90 -14.24
C VAL A 245 0.93 17.22 -13.44
N TYR A 246 0.03 18.04 -13.98
CA TYR A 246 -1.24 18.39 -13.34
C TYR A 246 -2.13 17.16 -13.12
N GLU A 247 -2.36 16.37 -14.17
CA GLU A 247 -3.12 15.12 -14.09
C GLU A 247 -2.48 14.14 -13.12
N GLY A 248 -1.15 14.09 -13.07
CA GLY A 248 -0.42 13.28 -12.13
C GLY A 248 -0.62 13.67 -10.67
N PHE A 249 -0.57 14.96 -10.39
CA PHE A 249 -0.83 15.50 -9.06
C PHE A 249 -2.30 15.33 -8.66
N TYR A 250 -3.22 15.57 -9.60
CA TYR A 250 -4.64 15.33 -9.44
C TYR A 250 -4.93 13.86 -9.13
N ASN A 251 -4.31 12.93 -9.85
CA ASN A 251 -4.41 11.49 -9.60
C ASN A 251 -3.81 11.09 -8.25
N LEU A 252 -2.69 11.70 -7.84
CA LEU A 252 -2.10 11.45 -6.52
C LEU A 252 -3.04 11.90 -5.39
N ILE A 253 -3.60 13.11 -5.48
CA ILE A 253 -4.63 13.60 -4.55
C ILE A 253 -5.83 12.66 -4.56
N GLY A 254 -6.29 12.28 -5.76
CA GLY A 254 -7.41 11.37 -5.97
C GLY A 254 -7.25 10.00 -5.32
N ARG A 255 -6.01 9.51 -5.17
CA ARG A 255 -5.68 8.26 -4.47
C ARG A 255 -5.52 8.40 -2.95
N ILE A 256 -5.22 9.60 -2.45
CA ILE A 256 -5.06 9.87 -1.01
C ILE A 256 -6.39 10.28 -0.36
N GLN A 257 -7.21 11.04 -1.08
CA GLN A 257 -8.55 11.38 -0.62
C GLN A 257 -9.45 10.14 -0.66
N LEU A 258 -10.24 9.98 0.41
CA LEU A 258 -11.10 8.81 0.62
C LEU A 258 -12.59 9.18 0.56
N ILE A 259 -12.91 10.48 0.56
CA ILE A 259 -14.28 11.01 0.72
C ILE A 259 -15.18 10.60 -0.42
N SER A 260 -14.71 10.74 -1.66
CA SER A 260 -15.53 10.52 -2.85
C SER A 260 -16.00 9.07 -2.95
N MET A 261 -15.11 8.12 -2.65
CA MET A 261 -15.45 6.70 -2.64
C MET A 261 -16.36 6.35 -1.47
N LEU A 262 -16.11 6.91 -0.28
CA LEU A 262 -16.98 6.66 0.86
C LEU A 262 -18.40 7.18 0.63
N SER A 263 -18.56 8.39 0.08
CA SER A 263 -19.90 8.95 -0.16
C SER A 263 -20.71 8.11 -1.14
N GLU A 264 -20.07 7.61 -2.20
CA GLU A 264 -20.71 6.71 -3.15
C GLU A 264 -21.03 5.35 -2.53
N THR A 265 -20.13 4.83 -1.69
CA THR A 265 -20.34 3.56 -0.98
C THR A 265 -21.52 3.66 0.00
N ILE A 266 -21.67 4.78 0.72
CA ILE A 266 -22.81 5.03 1.60
C ILE A 266 -24.10 5.09 0.78
N ARG A 267 -24.08 5.83 -0.34
CA ARG A 267 -25.24 5.98 -1.23
C ARG A 267 -25.76 4.63 -1.74
N TYR A 268 -24.85 3.73 -2.11
CA TYR A 268 -25.20 2.40 -2.63
C TYR A 268 -25.07 1.28 -1.59
N SER A 269 -25.04 1.61 -0.30
CA SER A 269 -24.83 0.65 0.78
C SER A 269 -25.81 -0.53 0.71
N GLY A 270 -27.11 -0.28 0.56
CA GLY A 270 -28.12 -1.35 0.46
C GLY A 270 -27.95 -2.27 -0.78
N TYR A 271 -27.49 -1.73 -1.91
CA TYR A 271 -27.16 -2.54 -3.09
C TYR A 271 -25.93 -3.42 -2.82
N ILE A 272 -24.89 -2.83 -2.21
CA ILE A 272 -23.65 -3.54 -1.87
C ILE A 272 -23.92 -4.62 -0.80
N GLU A 273 -24.77 -4.34 0.17
CA GLU A 273 -25.21 -5.31 1.18
C GLU A 273 -25.90 -6.50 0.53
N HIS A 274 -26.87 -6.25 -0.34
CA HIS A 274 -27.58 -7.30 -1.05
C HIS A 274 -26.65 -8.15 -1.94
N ALA A 275 -25.68 -7.52 -2.60
CA ALA A 275 -24.65 -8.24 -3.37
C ALA A 275 -23.75 -9.12 -2.47
N MET A 276 -23.44 -8.67 -1.25
CA MET A 276 -22.69 -9.45 -0.27
C MET A 276 -23.48 -10.67 0.20
N GLU A 277 -24.76 -10.49 0.53
CA GLU A 277 -25.67 -11.57 0.96
C GLU A 277 -25.80 -12.66 -0.11
N ASN A 278 -25.79 -12.26 -1.39
CA ASN A 278 -25.79 -13.15 -2.54
C ASN A 278 -24.41 -13.74 -2.89
N ASN A 279 -23.40 -13.61 -2.01
CA ASN A 279 -22.04 -14.13 -2.20
C ASN A 279 -21.33 -13.63 -3.47
N GLN A 280 -21.66 -12.43 -3.98
CA GLN A 280 -21.02 -11.89 -5.19
C GLN A 280 -19.57 -11.44 -4.95
N PHE A 281 -19.24 -11.08 -3.72
CA PHE A 281 -17.88 -10.72 -3.32
C PHE A 281 -17.60 -11.14 -1.87
N ARG A 282 -16.32 -11.12 -1.48
CA ARG A 282 -15.85 -11.48 -0.14
C ARG A 282 -16.04 -10.33 0.85
N SER A 283 -16.56 -10.65 2.02
CA SER A 283 -16.60 -9.73 3.16
C SER A 283 -15.19 -9.42 3.68
N PHE A 284 -15.06 -8.36 4.50
CA PHE A 284 -13.78 -7.83 4.99
C PHE A 284 -12.84 -8.88 5.61
N TRP A 285 -13.37 -9.88 6.30
CA TRP A 285 -12.58 -10.88 7.01
C TRP A 285 -11.96 -11.91 6.07
N ALA A 286 -12.51 -12.08 4.87
CA ALA A 286 -12.04 -12.99 3.83
C ALA A 286 -11.19 -12.28 2.76
N ASP A 287 -10.89 -10.99 2.92
CA ASP A 287 -10.02 -10.30 1.97
C ASP A 287 -8.53 -10.62 2.25
N GLY A 288 -7.89 -11.29 1.29
CA GLY A 288 -6.52 -11.80 1.39
C GLY A 288 -6.36 -13.23 0.88
N LEU A 289 -5.14 -13.78 1.01
CA LEU A 289 -4.80 -15.12 0.56
C LEU A 289 -5.59 -16.20 1.29
N HIS A 290 -5.80 -16.04 2.59
CA HIS A 290 -6.58 -16.99 3.40
C HIS A 290 -8.01 -17.12 2.91
N GLY A 291 -8.66 -16.02 2.52
CA GLY A 291 -10.00 -16.08 1.96
C GLY A 291 -10.05 -16.58 0.52
N ILE A 292 -9.01 -16.34 -0.29
CA ILE A 292 -8.90 -16.97 -1.63
C ILE A 292 -8.83 -18.50 -1.49
N ILE A 293 -8.00 -18.98 -0.55
CA ILE A 293 -7.86 -20.41 -0.28
C ILE A 293 -9.19 -20.99 0.22
N TYR A 294 -9.82 -20.33 1.20
CA TYR A 294 -11.12 -20.74 1.72
C TYR A 294 -12.18 -20.84 0.62
N ASP A 295 -12.28 -19.83 -0.24
CA ASP A 295 -13.27 -19.82 -1.31
C ASP A 295 -13.04 -20.94 -2.32
N HIS A 296 -11.78 -21.20 -2.67
CA HIS A 296 -11.45 -22.30 -3.57
C HIS A 296 -11.80 -23.67 -2.98
N LEU A 297 -11.59 -23.86 -1.68
CA LEU A 297 -11.90 -25.12 -1.00
C LEU A 297 -13.40 -25.34 -0.78
N VAL A 298 -14.17 -24.28 -0.49
CA VAL A 298 -15.58 -24.39 -0.10
C VAL A 298 -16.53 -24.17 -1.27
N TYR A 299 -16.29 -23.16 -2.09
CA TYR A 299 -17.19 -22.78 -3.18
C TYR A 299 -16.72 -23.29 -4.55
N GLY A 300 -15.47 -23.75 -4.68
CA GLY A 300 -14.92 -24.23 -5.94
C GLY A 300 -14.60 -23.11 -6.96
N PHE A 301 -14.89 -21.86 -6.64
CA PHE A 301 -14.55 -20.69 -7.44
C PHE A 301 -14.03 -19.54 -6.55
N LYS A 302 -13.32 -18.60 -7.17
CA LYS A 302 -12.79 -17.41 -6.48
C LYS A 302 -13.81 -16.28 -6.55
N ARG A 303 -14.25 -15.77 -5.39
CA ARG A 303 -15.01 -14.51 -5.33
C ARG A 303 -14.08 -13.31 -5.30
N ASP A 304 -14.52 -12.23 -5.91
CA ASP A 304 -13.79 -10.97 -5.92
C ASP A 304 -13.78 -10.34 -4.52
N ASN A 305 -12.82 -9.45 -4.26
CA ASN A 305 -12.92 -8.58 -3.08
C ASN A 305 -13.86 -7.41 -3.41
N ILE A 306 -14.33 -6.70 -2.38
CA ILE A 306 -15.29 -5.62 -2.55
C ILE A 306 -14.80 -4.52 -3.51
N GLY A 307 -13.52 -4.14 -3.46
CA GLY A 307 -13.01 -3.07 -4.31
C GLY A 307 -12.88 -3.47 -5.78
N THR A 308 -12.59 -4.74 -6.10
CA THR A 308 -12.67 -5.26 -7.48
C THR A 308 -14.11 -5.45 -7.92
N TYR A 309 -15.00 -5.90 -7.03
CA TYR A 309 -16.42 -6.02 -7.35
C TYR A 309 -17.01 -4.64 -7.72
N ILE A 310 -16.73 -3.62 -6.92
CA ILE A 310 -17.21 -2.24 -7.14
C ILE A 310 -16.80 -1.70 -8.51
N THR A 311 -15.56 -1.95 -8.96
CA THR A 311 -15.08 -1.46 -10.27
C THR A 311 -15.74 -2.15 -11.46
N THR A 312 -16.27 -3.36 -11.25
CA THR A 312 -16.99 -4.14 -12.28
C THR A 312 -18.47 -3.76 -12.41
N THR A 313 -19.00 -3.01 -11.45
CA THR A 313 -20.38 -2.51 -11.49
C THR A 313 -20.43 -1.15 -12.18
N ASP A 314 -21.47 -0.94 -13.01
CA ASP A 314 -21.75 0.34 -13.69
C ASP A 314 -21.99 1.52 -12.70
N ILE A 315 -22.09 1.18 -11.41
CA ILE A 315 -22.39 2.08 -10.31
C ILE A 315 -21.21 2.98 -9.97
N PHE A 316 -19.96 2.56 -10.21
CA PHE A 316 -18.76 3.30 -9.79
C PHE A 316 -17.81 3.71 -10.93
N SER A 317 -17.77 2.99 -12.05
CA SER A 317 -16.89 3.31 -13.19
C SER A 317 -17.68 3.82 -14.41
N HIS A 318 -17.07 4.69 -15.23
CA HIS A 318 -17.51 4.99 -16.61
C HIS A 318 -16.94 4.00 -17.62
N PHE A 319 -16.06 3.10 -17.16
CA PHE A 319 -15.34 2.14 -17.98
C PHE A 319 -15.65 0.74 -17.43
N LYS A 320 -16.52 -0.02 -18.12
CA LYS A 320 -16.58 -1.47 -17.96
C LYS A 320 -15.19 -2.00 -18.27
N THR A 321 -14.45 -2.33 -17.23
CA THR A 321 -13.09 -2.86 -17.33
C THR A 321 -13.10 -4.25 -16.73
N ASP A 322 -12.51 -5.21 -17.44
CA ASP A 322 -12.58 -6.63 -17.12
C ASP A 322 -11.88 -6.95 -15.79
N ARG A 323 -12.51 -6.73 -14.63
CA ARG A 323 -11.97 -7.11 -13.28
C ARG A 323 -10.49 -6.72 -13.05
N GLN A 324 -10.02 -5.68 -13.72
CA GLN A 324 -8.60 -5.44 -13.93
C GLN A 324 -7.96 -4.62 -12.79
N TRP A 325 -8.75 -3.78 -12.11
CA TRP A 325 -8.24 -2.88 -11.08
C TRP A 325 -9.11 -2.87 -9.82
N ASN A 326 -8.50 -2.49 -8.69
CA ASN A 326 -9.10 -2.44 -7.37
C ASN A 326 -9.21 -0.99 -6.89
N THR A 327 -10.34 -0.62 -6.28
CA THR A 327 -10.54 0.69 -5.65
C THR A 327 -10.59 0.58 -4.13
N ASN A 328 -10.43 1.71 -3.45
CA ASN A 328 -10.61 1.78 -2.00
C ASN A 328 -12.07 2.15 -1.67
N ILE A 329 -12.62 1.55 -0.62
CA ILE A 329 -13.95 1.91 -0.09
C ILE A 329 -13.88 2.79 1.14
N SER A 330 -12.68 3.06 1.67
CA SER A 330 -12.43 3.75 2.93
C SER A 330 -12.85 2.96 4.18
N TYR A 331 -12.11 3.14 5.28
CA TYR A 331 -12.33 2.37 6.50
C TYR A 331 -13.77 2.47 7.03
N PRO A 332 -14.43 3.66 7.03
CA PRO A 332 -15.77 3.73 7.56
C PRO A 332 -16.85 3.00 6.75
N ALA A 333 -16.58 2.59 5.50
CA ALA A 333 -17.61 2.05 4.62
C ALA A 333 -18.36 0.85 5.19
N TRP A 334 -17.66 -0.05 5.89
CA TRP A 334 -18.28 -1.25 6.45
C TRP A 334 -19.31 -0.96 7.54
N PHE A 335 -19.26 0.21 8.18
CA PHE A 335 -20.31 0.64 9.11
C PHE A 335 -21.64 0.95 8.42
N PHE A 336 -21.58 1.31 7.13
CA PHE A 336 -22.75 1.65 6.33
C PHE A 336 -23.19 0.51 5.43
N ILE A 337 -22.26 -0.29 4.90
CA ILE A 337 -22.57 -1.45 4.05
C ILE A 337 -23.33 -2.52 4.83
N SER A 338 -22.88 -2.87 6.03
CA SER A 338 -23.59 -3.86 6.83
C SER A 338 -23.49 -3.49 8.32
N PRO A 339 -24.44 -2.68 8.81
CA PRO A 339 -24.46 -2.24 10.21
C PRO A 339 -24.41 -3.41 11.20
N VAL A 340 -25.06 -4.54 10.87
CA VAL A 340 -25.07 -5.76 11.70
C VAL A 340 -23.66 -6.34 11.88
N LEU A 341 -22.82 -6.31 10.83
CA LEU A 341 -21.46 -6.84 10.89
C LEU A 341 -20.42 -5.85 11.44
N SER A 342 -20.82 -4.63 11.78
CA SER A 342 -19.92 -3.55 12.22
C SER A 342 -19.11 -3.90 13.46
N ILE A 343 -19.71 -4.62 14.42
CA ILE A 343 -19.03 -5.04 15.64
C ILE A 343 -17.92 -6.05 15.30
N TYR A 344 -18.22 -7.02 14.43
CA TYR A 344 -17.22 -7.97 13.94
C TYR A 344 -16.11 -7.28 13.14
N TYR A 345 -16.44 -6.24 12.39
CA TYR A 345 -15.47 -5.44 11.66
C TYR A 345 -14.49 -4.71 12.60
N ILE A 346 -14.99 -4.15 13.70
CA ILE A 346 -14.16 -3.54 14.74
C ILE A 346 -13.24 -4.59 15.38
N ILE A 347 -13.80 -5.74 15.79
CA ILE A 347 -13.01 -6.82 16.41
C ILE A 347 -11.92 -7.31 15.47
N PHE A 348 -12.25 -7.54 14.20
CA PHE A 348 -11.31 -7.96 13.16
C PHE A 348 -10.18 -6.94 13.00
N THR A 349 -10.54 -5.66 12.86
CA THR A 349 -9.57 -4.57 12.75
C THR A 349 -8.65 -4.53 13.96
N LEU A 350 -9.20 -4.47 15.17
CA LEU A 350 -8.43 -4.39 16.41
C LEU A 350 -7.49 -5.59 16.57
N SER A 351 -7.92 -6.79 16.16
CA SER A 351 -7.13 -8.01 16.20
C SER A 351 -5.95 -7.98 15.23
N LEU A 352 -6.17 -7.56 13.98
CA LEU A 352 -5.08 -7.43 13.00
C LEU A 352 -4.09 -6.31 13.36
N LEU A 353 -4.59 -5.17 13.83
CA LEU A 353 -3.76 -4.08 14.33
C LEU A 353 -2.90 -4.56 15.51
N TRP A 354 -3.48 -5.32 16.44
CA TRP A 354 -2.74 -5.91 17.55
C TRP A 354 -1.67 -6.87 17.01
N LEU A 355 -2.02 -7.75 16.06
CA LEU A 355 -1.14 -8.79 15.54
C LEU A 355 0.10 -8.18 14.89
N SER A 356 -0.10 -7.17 14.04
CA SER A 356 1.01 -6.43 13.42
C SER A 356 1.93 -5.77 14.46
N MET A 357 1.36 -5.11 15.48
CA MET A 357 2.13 -4.50 16.58
C MET A 357 2.91 -5.54 17.39
N PHE A 358 2.27 -6.65 17.71
CA PHE A 358 2.89 -7.72 18.47
C PHE A 358 4.06 -8.34 17.73
N LEU A 359 3.89 -8.67 16.44
CA LEU A 359 4.95 -9.24 15.63
C LEU A 359 6.14 -8.29 15.52
N VAL A 360 5.90 -6.98 15.28
CA VAL A 360 6.97 -5.96 15.27
C VAL A 360 7.70 -5.90 16.61
N LYS A 361 6.98 -5.86 17.73
CA LYS A 361 7.60 -5.86 19.06
C LYS A 361 8.33 -7.17 19.39
N LYS A 362 7.85 -8.31 18.86
CA LYS A 362 8.50 -9.61 19.00
C LYS A 362 9.80 -9.71 18.24
N ILE A 363 9.91 -9.09 17.06
CA ILE A 363 11.18 -8.98 16.36
C ILE A 363 12.12 -8.11 17.19
N ASN A 364 11.85 -6.80 17.27
CA ASN A 364 12.47 -5.82 18.16
C ASN A 364 11.92 -4.42 17.79
N LEU A 365 11.28 -3.68 18.70
CA LEU A 365 10.71 -2.37 18.33
C LEU A 365 11.81 -1.30 18.16
N THR A 366 12.39 -1.20 16.96
CA THR A 366 13.29 -0.11 16.59
C THR A 366 12.50 1.17 16.25
N TYR A 367 13.20 2.30 16.24
CA TYR A 367 12.61 3.58 15.82
C TYR A 367 12.04 3.51 14.40
N ASP A 368 12.80 2.96 13.45
CA ASP A 368 12.37 2.90 12.04
C ASP A 368 11.23 1.89 11.86
N ALA A 369 11.30 0.71 12.50
CA ALA A 369 10.23 -0.30 12.45
C ALA A 369 8.91 0.23 13.01
N LYS A 370 8.94 1.02 14.09
CA LYS A 370 7.75 1.69 14.64
C LYS A 370 7.07 2.60 13.61
N ASN A 371 7.85 3.38 12.85
CA ASN A 371 7.30 4.32 11.87
C ASN A 371 6.83 3.61 10.60
N ILE A 372 7.49 2.51 10.21
CA ILE A 372 7.00 1.62 9.14
C ILE A 372 5.66 0.99 9.53
N LEU A 373 5.52 0.49 10.76
CA LEU A 373 4.26 -0.09 11.22
C LEU A 373 3.13 0.94 11.17
N TRP A 374 3.38 2.16 11.66
CA TRP A 374 2.41 3.24 11.58
C TRP A 374 2.02 3.59 10.14
N LEU A 375 3.02 3.70 9.25
CA LEU A 375 2.79 3.95 7.82
C LEU A 375 1.99 2.81 7.17
N SER A 376 2.23 1.56 7.58
CA SER A 376 1.48 0.39 7.10
C SER A 376 0.00 0.49 7.48
N TRP A 377 -0.29 0.96 8.69
CA TRP A 377 -1.67 1.23 9.11
C TRP A 377 -2.27 2.37 8.28
N LEU A 378 -1.52 3.45 8.05
CA LEU A 378 -1.97 4.58 7.24
C LEU A 378 -2.35 4.13 5.81
N ILE A 379 -1.47 3.40 5.13
CA ILE A 379 -1.61 3.07 3.70
C ILE A 379 -2.56 1.89 3.49
N TYR A 380 -2.57 0.88 4.37
CA TYR A 380 -3.34 -0.35 4.13
C TYR A 380 -4.64 -0.43 4.92
N VAL A 381 -4.73 0.18 6.10
CA VAL A 381 -5.93 0.06 6.95
C VAL A 381 -6.94 1.16 6.65
N MET A 382 -6.48 2.40 6.40
CA MET A 382 -7.39 3.52 6.14
C MET A 382 -8.18 3.37 4.82
N PRO A 383 -7.60 2.84 3.72
CA PRO A 383 -8.33 2.54 2.49
C PRO A 383 -8.76 1.05 2.38
N PRO A 384 -9.08 0.42 3.51
CA PRO A 384 -9.14 -1.03 3.81
C PRO A 384 -8.61 -2.01 2.74
N TRP A 385 -7.31 -1.98 2.46
CA TRP A 385 -6.60 -3.01 1.69
C TRP A 385 -6.29 -4.21 2.60
N TRP A 386 -7.33 -4.88 3.11
CA TRP A 386 -7.19 -5.94 4.10
C TRP A 386 -6.37 -7.11 3.61
N GLY A 387 -6.52 -7.50 2.34
CA GLY A 387 -5.68 -8.54 1.74
C GLY A 387 -4.20 -8.20 1.76
N THR A 388 -3.87 -6.93 1.52
CA THR A 388 -2.49 -6.42 1.59
C THR A 388 -1.99 -6.33 3.03
N PHE A 389 -2.83 -5.90 3.97
CA PHE A 389 -2.46 -5.79 5.38
C PHE A 389 -2.30 -7.14 6.08
N THR A 390 -3.13 -8.14 5.75
CA THR A 390 -2.97 -9.52 6.20
C THR A 390 -1.70 -10.13 5.62
N THR A 391 -1.38 -9.86 4.36
CA THR A 391 -0.10 -10.24 3.74
C THR A 391 1.09 -9.58 4.44
N TYR A 392 0.96 -8.32 4.87
CA TYR A 392 1.99 -7.64 5.69
C TYR A 392 2.19 -8.33 7.05
N CYS A 393 1.11 -8.70 7.74
CA CYS A 393 1.20 -9.46 9.00
C CYS A 393 1.87 -10.83 8.80
N TYR A 394 1.49 -11.53 7.73
CA TYR A 394 2.14 -12.78 7.33
C TYR A 394 3.62 -12.57 7.02
N ALA A 395 3.99 -11.50 6.31
CA ALA A 395 5.38 -11.17 6.00
C ALA A 395 6.19 -10.85 7.27
N LEU A 396 5.60 -10.21 8.28
CA LEU A 396 6.24 -10.00 9.59
C LEU A 396 6.53 -11.34 10.29
N PHE A 397 5.59 -12.27 10.23
CA PHE A 397 5.78 -13.63 10.75
C PHE A 397 6.88 -14.37 9.99
N LEU A 398 6.86 -14.33 8.66
CA LEU A 398 7.89 -14.93 7.80
C LEU A 398 9.27 -14.31 8.09
N PHE A 399 9.35 -12.99 8.25
CA PHE A 399 10.60 -12.30 8.59
C PHE A 399 11.13 -12.73 9.97
N LEU A 400 10.25 -12.89 10.97
CA LEU A 400 10.60 -13.44 12.28
C LEU A 400 11.15 -14.88 12.18
N PHE A 401 10.56 -15.69 11.29
CA PHE A 401 11.01 -17.06 11.01
C PHE A 401 12.38 -17.09 10.30
N LEU A 402 12.60 -16.24 9.31
CA LEU A 402 13.90 -16.09 8.63
C LEU A 402 15.00 -15.68 9.61
N LEU A 403 14.70 -14.76 10.53
CA LEU A 403 15.60 -14.39 11.63
C LEU A 403 15.94 -15.60 12.51
N ALA A 404 14.97 -16.46 12.81
CA ALA A 404 15.17 -17.67 13.61
C ALA A 404 16.15 -18.63 12.93
N ILE A 405 15.94 -18.90 11.64
CA ILE A 405 16.78 -19.80 10.84
C ILE A 405 18.21 -19.27 10.78
N ILE A 406 18.39 -18.00 10.41
CA ILE A 406 19.72 -17.40 10.25
C ILE A 406 20.49 -17.41 11.58
N ARG A 407 19.79 -17.15 12.70
CA ARG A 407 20.39 -17.26 14.03
C ARG A 407 20.86 -18.68 14.30
N LYS A 408 20.00 -19.69 14.11
CA LYS A 408 20.36 -21.09 14.36
C LYS A 408 21.55 -21.54 13.50
N LEU A 409 21.59 -21.13 12.23
CA LEU A 409 22.73 -21.39 11.35
C LEU A 409 24.01 -20.69 11.83
N SER A 410 23.91 -19.47 12.38
CA SER A 410 25.08 -18.76 12.90
C SER A 410 25.67 -19.36 14.16
N THR A 411 24.85 -20.02 15.00
CA THR A 411 25.32 -20.72 16.21
C THR A 411 25.93 -22.10 15.93
N ILE A 412 25.78 -22.63 14.70
CA ILE A 412 26.36 -23.92 14.29
C ILE A 412 27.73 -23.73 13.62
N VAL A 413 28.01 -22.53 13.10
CA VAL A 413 29.24 -22.19 12.36
C VAL A 413 30.31 -21.52 13.25
N LEU A 414 29.95 -21.19 14.50
CA LEU A 414 30.85 -20.79 15.58
C LEU A 414 31.02 -21.99 16.52
#